data_AF-A0A5J4TYX2-F1
#
_entry.id   AF-A0A5J4TYX2-F1
#
_cell.length_a   1.000
_cell.length_b   1.000
_cell.length_c   1.000
_cell.angle_alpha   90.00
_cell.angle_beta   90.00
_cell.angle_gamma   90.00
#
_symmetry.space_group_name_H-M   'P 1'
#
loop_
_entity.id
_entity.type
_entity.pdbx_description
1 polymer ?
#
loop_
_entity_poly.entity_id
_entity_poly.type
_entity_poly.pdbx_seq_one_letter_code
_entity_poly.pdbx_strand_id
1 'polypeptide(L)'
;MAISKSELNLIENVNDAWTRYLKPEIDDIKQRIEGDANDQKFGFNRFMRFTGVIHRLVQELNFTNEAAELALNIFVDNCENDINTLLNPLRDGQFLLELARRWQKYKQFTKIICALFQYLYNYYFQLEHPTGKEGQKRVQTLQQRAYDIFRDRVFINRIDQIQNLVLHFIDRDRIGEQVDNTMMKNAVE
;
A
#
# COMPACT_ATOMS: atom_id res chain seq x y z
N MET A 1 10.75 20.87 10.22
CA MET A 1 10.82 21.99 9.27
C MET A 1 10.53 21.46 7.88
N ALA A 2 9.89 22.27 7.03
CA ALA A 2 9.77 21.97 5.60
C ALA A 2 11.17 21.89 4.96
N ILE A 3 11.30 21.15 3.85
CA ILE A 3 12.54 21.07 3.08
C ILE A 3 12.90 22.46 2.52
N SER A 4 14.17 22.85 2.64
CA SER A 4 14.60 24.16 2.14
C SER A 4 14.63 24.19 0.61
N LYS A 5 14.47 25.37 0.01
CA LYS A 5 14.55 25.54 -1.46
C LYS A 5 15.92 25.13 -2.01
N SER A 6 16.99 25.40 -1.27
CA SER A 6 18.35 24.95 -1.61
C SER A 6 18.45 23.43 -1.63
N GLU A 7 17.83 22.72 -0.67
CA GLU A 7 17.80 21.25 -0.69
C GLU A 7 16.98 20.70 -1.85
N LEU A 8 15.81 21.30 -2.16
CA LEU A 8 14.97 20.88 -3.29
C LEU A 8 15.69 21.00 -4.64
N ASN A 9 16.52 22.02 -4.81
CA ASN A 9 17.28 22.24 -6.03
C ASN A 9 18.36 21.17 -6.27
N LEU A 10 18.75 20.41 -5.23
CA LEU A 10 19.70 19.30 -5.35
C LEU A 10 19.04 18.03 -5.87
N ILE A 11 17.72 18.01 -6.03
CA ILE A 11 16.97 16.87 -6.56
C ILE A 11 17.00 16.97 -8.09
N GLU A 12 17.64 15.99 -8.71
CA GLU A 12 17.85 15.96 -10.16
C GLU A 12 16.87 15.02 -10.88
N ASN A 13 16.46 13.93 -10.23
CA ASN A 13 15.57 12.92 -10.80
C ASN A 13 14.87 12.09 -9.71
N VAL A 14 13.98 11.18 -10.14
CA VAL A 14 13.18 10.33 -9.24
C VAL A 14 14.05 9.39 -8.40
N ASN A 15 15.15 8.85 -8.93
CA ASN A 15 16.01 7.92 -8.20
C ASN A 15 16.79 8.61 -7.07
N ASP A 16 17.28 9.82 -7.31
CA ASP A 16 17.91 10.65 -6.28
C ASP A 16 16.89 11.02 -5.18
N ALA A 17 15.70 11.49 -5.59
CA ALA A 17 14.60 11.79 -4.68
C ALA A 17 14.20 10.57 -3.82
N TRP A 18 14.08 9.41 -4.46
CA TRP A 18 13.73 8.15 -3.82
C TRP A 18 14.74 7.78 -2.74
N THR A 19 16.01 7.68 -3.12
CA THR A 19 17.08 7.22 -2.22
C THR A 19 17.26 8.15 -1.02
N ARG A 20 17.29 9.47 -1.25
CA ARG A 20 17.68 10.43 -0.21
C ARG A 20 16.52 10.91 0.66
N TYR A 21 15.31 10.95 0.13
CA TYR A 21 14.20 11.65 0.79
C TYR A 21 12.95 10.79 0.94
N LEU A 22 12.54 10.03 -0.07
CA LEU A 22 11.23 9.35 -0.03
C LEU A 22 11.31 7.97 0.63
N LYS A 23 12.29 7.14 0.24
CA LYS A 23 12.41 5.77 0.77
C LYS A 23 12.53 5.70 2.30
N PRO A 24 13.37 6.51 2.97
CA PRO A 24 13.47 6.46 4.44
C PRO A 24 12.14 6.76 5.13
N GLU A 25 11.33 7.65 4.55
CA GLU A 25 10.01 8.01 5.06
C GLU A 25 9.01 6.85 4.89
N ILE A 26 9.03 6.19 3.72
CA ILE A 26 8.22 4.99 3.46
C ILE A 26 8.60 3.84 4.40
N ASP A 27 9.88 3.59 4.59
CA ASP A 27 10.37 2.51 5.47
C ASP A 27 9.94 2.76 6.94
N ASP A 28 10.06 3.99 7.44
CA ASP A 28 9.59 4.33 8.79
C ASP A 28 8.06 4.21 8.90
N ILE A 29 7.28 4.59 7.87
CA ILE A 29 5.82 4.37 7.87
C ILE A 29 5.50 2.88 7.97
N LYS A 30 6.18 2.03 7.19
CA LYS A 30 6.00 0.57 7.25
C LYS A 30 6.29 0.06 8.66
N GLN A 31 7.42 0.44 9.26
CA GLN A 31 7.78 0.02 10.62
C GLN A 31 6.74 0.46 11.67
N ARG A 32 6.19 1.67 11.56
CA ARG A 32 5.15 2.17 12.47
C ARG A 32 3.84 1.40 12.36
N ILE A 33 3.45 1.00 11.16
CA ILE A 33 2.26 0.17 10.94
C ILE A 33 2.50 -1.25 11.44
N GLU A 34 3.74 -1.73 11.40
CA GLU A 34 4.07 -3.06 11.89
C GLU A 34 4.00 -3.19 13.42
N GLY A 35 4.52 -2.20 14.15
CA GLY A 35 4.45 -2.16 15.60
C GLY A 35 3.07 -1.78 16.15
N ASP A 36 2.77 -2.17 17.39
CA ASP A 36 1.65 -1.63 18.18
C ASP A 36 1.99 -0.21 18.67
N ALA A 37 2.47 0.63 17.76
CA ALA A 37 3.00 1.95 18.09
C ALA A 37 1.86 2.89 18.50
N ASN A 38 1.50 2.81 19.78
CA ASN A 38 1.08 3.98 20.52
C ASN A 38 2.16 5.06 20.33
N ASP A 39 1.71 6.19 19.80
CA ASP A 39 2.18 7.53 20.16
C ASP A 39 3.23 8.28 19.33
N GLN A 40 3.29 8.12 18.01
CA GLN A 40 3.67 9.28 17.18
C GLN A 40 3.06 9.21 15.78
N LYS A 41 2.01 10.02 15.59
CA LYS A 41 1.45 10.36 14.28
C LYS A 41 2.59 10.80 13.34
N PHE A 42 2.51 10.40 12.07
CA PHE A 42 3.41 10.90 11.04
C PHE A 42 3.41 12.44 11.07
N GLY A 43 4.53 13.04 11.45
CA GLY A 43 4.58 14.44 11.81
C GLY A 43 4.34 15.35 10.60
N PHE A 44 3.60 16.45 10.81
CA PHE A 44 3.31 17.44 9.76
C PHE A 44 4.56 17.91 9.00
N ASN A 45 5.68 18.08 9.70
CA ASN A 45 6.96 18.46 9.07
C ASN A 45 7.46 17.43 8.05
N ARG A 46 7.34 16.13 8.36
CA ARG A 46 7.75 15.04 7.47
C ARG A 46 6.82 14.96 6.27
N PHE A 47 5.52 15.18 6.50
CA PHE A 47 4.52 15.31 5.45
C PHE A 47 4.82 16.45 4.48
N MET A 48 5.11 17.65 5.00
CA MET A 48 5.46 18.80 4.16
C MET A 48 6.77 18.58 3.40
N ARG A 49 7.76 17.91 4.00
CA ARG A 49 9.01 17.55 3.33
C ARG A 49 8.77 16.56 2.19
N PHE A 50 8.03 15.48 2.43
CA PHE A 50 7.72 14.48 1.40
C PHE A 50 6.94 15.10 0.24
N THR A 51 5.85 15.82 0.54
CA THR A 51 5.01 16.44 -0.48
C THR A 51 5.75 17.52 -1.27
N GLY A 52 6.69 18.26 -0.64
CA GLY A 52 7.57 19.20 -1.32
C GLY A 52 8.51 18.53 -2.33
N VAL A 53 9.04 17.35 -2.01
CA VAL A 53 9.85 16.55 -2.95
C VAL A 53 9.00 16.07 -4.13
N ILE A 54 7.80 15.55 -3.88
CA ILE A 54 6.87 15.15 -4.95
C ILE A 54 6.49 16.35 -5.82
N HIS A 55 6.23 17.51 -5.22
CA HIS A 55 5.93 18.73 -5.97
C HIS A 55 7.07 19.11 -6.93
N ARG A 56 8.32 19.12 -6.45
CA ARG A 56 9.50 19.40 -7.28
C ARG A 56 9.60 18.44 -8.47
N LEU A 57 9.42 17.14 -8.25
CA LEU A 57 9.47 16.13 -9.31
C LEU A 57 8.38 16.37 -10.38
N VAL A 58 7.14 16.61 -9.94
CA VAL A 58 5.97 16.69 -10.83
C VAL A 58 5.90 18.03 -11.57
N GLN A 59 6.11 19.15 -10.88
CA GLN A 59 5.83 20.49 -11.41
C GLN A 59 7.07 21.20 -11.98
N GLU A 60 8.26 20.92 -11.43
CA GLU A 60 9.47 21.67 -11.81
C GLU A 60 10.41 20.85 -12.70
N LEU A 61 10.40 19.52 -12.57
CA LEU A 61 11.27 18.61 -13.31
C LEU A 61 10.53 17.75 -14.34
N ASN A 62 9.19 17.83 -14.40
CA ASN A 62 8.33 17.10 -15.33
C ASN A 62 8.41 15.55 -15.23
N PHE A 63 8.80 15.00 -14.09
CA PHE A 63 8.84 13.55 -13.83
C PHE A 63 7.50 12.98 -13.33
N THR A 64 6.39 13.42 -13.92
CA THR A 64 5.05 13.05 -13.43
C THR A 64 4.78 11.55 -13.57
N ASN A 65 5.16 10.96 -14.71
CA ASN A 65 4.91 9.55 -15.00
C ASN A 65 5.76 8.66 -14.09
N GLU A 66 7.03 8.99 -13.94
CA GLU A 66 7.99 8.27 -13.12
C GLU A 66 7.64 8.37 -11.63
N ALA A 67 7.16 9.53 -11.17
CA ALA A 67 6.64 9.68 -9.81
C ALA A 67 5.35 8.87 -9.59
N ALA A 68 4.49 8.75 -10.60
CA ALA A 68 3.30 7.90 -10.53
C ALA A 68 3.64 6.41 -10.53
N GLU A 69 4.60 5.99 -11.36
CA GLU A 69 5.13 4.63 -11.35
C GLU A 69 5.77 4.30 -10.00
N LEU A 70 6.57 5.22 -9.44
CA LEU A 70 7.13 5.07 -8.10
C LEU A 70 6.04 4.85 -7.04
N ALA A 71 4.96 5.65 -7.08
CA ALA A 71 3.86 5.51 -6.14
C ALA A 71 3.19 4.13 -6.22
N LEU A 72 3.06 3.56 -7.42
CA LEU A 72 2.53 2.20 -7.64
C LEU A 72 3.53 1.13 -7.18
N ASN A 73 4.81 1.30 -7.47
CA ASN A 73 5.86 0.35 -7.09
C ASN A 73 6.00 0.23 -5.56
N ILE A 74 5.74 1.29 -4.79
CA ILE A 74 5.67 1.22 -3.32
C ILE A 74 4.65 0.17 -2.85
N PHE A 75 3.50 0.08 -3.53
CA PHE A 75 2.47 -0.91 -3.22
C PHE A 75 2.85 -2.32 -3.67
N VAL A 76 3.44 -2.45 -4.87
CA VAL A 76 3.93 -3.73 -5.38
C VAL A 76 4.99 -4.29 -4.43
N ASP A 77 5.99 -3.49 -4.06
CA ASP A 77 7.04 -3.87 -3.13
C ASP A 77 6.49 -4.29 -1.76
N ASN A 78 5.47 -3.59 -1.25
CA ASN A 78 4.85 -3.98 0.01
C ASN A 78 4.11 -5.32 -0.08
N CYS A 79 3.44 -5.59 -1.20
CA CYS A 79 2.81 -6.89 -1.44
C CYS A 79 3.84 -8.01 -1.60
N GLU A 80 4.86 -7.82 -2.44
CA GLU A 80 5.81 -8.86 -2.82
C GLU A 80 6.87 -9.13 -1.74
N ASN A 81 7.46 -8.08 -1.17
CA ASN A 81 8.61 -8.22 -0.29
C ASN A 81 8.24 -8.22 1.21
N ASP A 82 7.13 -7.58 1.59
CA ASP A 82 6.72 -7.50 3.00
C ASP A 82 5.60 -8.52 3.31
N ILE A 83 4.47 -8.43 2.60
CA ILE A 83 3.29 -9.25 2.90
C ILE A 83 3.50 -10.71 2.49
N ASN A 84 3.89 -10.96 1.24
CA ASN A 84 4.03 -12.33 0.74
C ASN A 84 5.15 -13.10 1.47
N THR A 85 6.25 -12.44 1.83
CA THR A 85 7.33 -13.04 2.64
C THR A 85 6.81 -13.60 3.97
N LEU A 86 5.86 -12.91 4.61
CA LEU A 86 5.26 -13.34 5.87
C LEU A 86 4.18 -14.39 5.68
N LEU A 87 3.40 -14.31 4.60
CA LEU A 87 2.31 -15.25 4.34
C LEU A 87 2.76 -16.59 3.76
N ASN A 88 3.84 -16.62 2.97
CA ASN A 88 4.34 -17.82 2.29
C ASN A 88 4.66 -19.01 3.21
N PRO A 89 5.25 -18.85 4.41
CA PRO A 89 5.50 -19.98 5.30
C PRO A 89 4.25 -20.45 6.06
N LEU A 90 3.19 -19.65 6.13
CA LEU A 90 2.01 -19.93 6.96
C LEU A 90 1.04 -20.90 6.28
N ARG A 91 0.27 -21.64 7.08
CA ARG A 91 -0.75 -22.59 6.63
C ARG A 91 -2.03 -22.43 7.44
N ASP A 92 -3.12 -22.94 6.91
CA ASP A 92 -4.43 -23.07 7.56
C ASP A 92 -4.90 -21.80 8.28
N GLY A 93 -5.34 -21.93 9.54
CA GLY A 93 -5.84 -20.81 10.34
C GLY A 93 -4.82 -19.70 10.57
N GLN A 94 -3.53 -20.04 10.72
CA GLN A 94 -2.47 -19.03 10.88
C GLN A 94 -2.34 -18.17 9.63
N PHE A 95 -2.45 -18.80 8.44
CA PHE A 95 -2.45 -18.08 7.17
C PHE A 95 -3.65 -17.13 7.07
N LEU A 96 -4.87 -17.58 7.39
CA LEU A 96 -6.05 -16.71 7.32
C LEU A 96 -5.98 -15.54 8.30
N LEU A 97 -5.56 -15.80 9.54
CA LEU A 97 -5.41 -14.77 10.57
C LEU A 97 -4.41 -13.71 10.13
N GLU A 98 -3.25 -14.15 9.63
CA GLU A 98 -2.22 -13.22 9.19
C GLU A 98 -2.65 -12.48 7.91
N LEU A 99 -3.31 -13.13 6.95
CA LEU A 99 -3.85 -12.48 5.76
C LEU A 99 -4.82 -11.35 6.13
N ALA A 100 -5.77 -11.60 7.02
CA ALA A 100 -6.70 -10.60 7.51
C ALA A 100 -5.97 -9.43 8.20
N ARG A 101 -4.97 -9.72 9.05
CA ARG A 101 -4.13 -8.71 9.69
C ARG A 101 -3.38 -7.86 8.67
N ARG A 102 -2.79 -8.49 7.65
CA ARG A 102 -2.04 -7.82 6.57
C ARG A 102 -2.95 -6.93 5.74
N TRP A 103 -4.18 -7.37 5.44
CA TRP A 103 -5.16 -6.54 4.74
C TRP A 103 -5.51 -5.26 5.50
N GLN A 104 -5.74 -5.35 6.82
CA GLN A 104 -6.02 -4.17 7.65
C GLN A 104 -4.84 -3.20 7.68
N LYS A 105 -3.62 -3.72 7.88
CA LYS A 105 -2.37 -2.91 7.81
C LYS A 105 -2.18 -2.28 6.44
N TYR A 106 -2.45 -3.03 5.36
CA TYR A 106 -2.35 -2.53 3.99
C TYR A 106 -3.33 -1.39 3.70
N LYS A 107 -4.57 -1.46 4.20
CA LYS A 107 -5.54 -0.36 4.09
C LYS A 107 -5.03 0.91 4.79
N GLN A 108 -4.45 0.77 5.97
CA GLN A 108 -3.85 1.90 6.69
C GLN A 108 -2.65 2.47 5.93
N PHE A 109 -1.75 1.61 5.45
CA PHE A 109 -0.60 2.00 4.63
C PHE A 109 -1.05 2.76 3.39
N THR A 110 -2.02 2.21 2.65
CA THR A 110 -2.60 2.81 1.45
C THR A 110 -3.13 4.22 1.71
N LYS A 111 -3.86 4.42 2.81
CA LYS A 111 -4.38 5.74 3.18
C LYS A 111 -3.27 6.76 3.40
N ILE A 112 -2.19 6.37 4.08
CA ILE A 112 -1.05 7.27 4.35
C ILE A 112 -0.30 7.59 3.05
N ILE A 113 0.01 6.58 2.23
CA ILE A 113 0.70 6.78 0.96
C ILE A 113 -0.12 7.66 0.01
N CYS A 114 -1.44 7.43 -0.11
CA CYS A 114 -2.30 8.29 -0.93
C CYS A 114 -2.25 9.76 -0.50
N ALA A 115 -2.23 10.03 0.80
CA ALA A 115 -2.11 11.40 1.32
C ALA A 115 -0.76 12.04 0.97
N LEU A 116 0.33 11.28 1.02
CA LEU A 116 1.67 11.75 0.66
C LEU A 116 1.82 12.07 -0.83
N PHE A 117 1.10 11.32 -1.68
CA PHE A 117 1.07 11.50 -3.13
C PHE A 117 -0.14 12.31 -3.63
N GLN A 118 -0.79 13.09 -2.77
CA GLN A 118 -1.98 13.88 -3.13
C GLN A 118 -1.74 14.84 -4.31
N TYR A 119 -0.51 15.30 -4.52
CA TYR A 119 -0.17 16.07 -5.73
C TYR A 119 -0.41 15.26 -7.00
N LEU A 120 0.08 14.01 -7.07
CA LEU A 120 -0.16 13.14 -8.23
C LEU A 120 -1.62 12.78 -8.41
N TYR A 121 -2.42 12.77 -7.34
CA TYR A 121 -3.85 12.55 -7.48
C TYR A 121 -4.49 13.58 -8.43
N ASN A 122 -4.16 14.86 -8.26
CA ASN A 122 -4.73 15.94 -9.06
C ASN A 122 -4.17 16.01 -10.50
N TYR A 123 -2.91 15.62 -10.70
CA TYR A 123 -2.23 15.80 -12.00
C TYR A 123 -2.13 14.52 -12.85
N TYR A 124 -2.26 13.34 -12.24
CA TYR A 124 -2.11 12.06 -12.93
C TYR A 124 -3.33 11.17 -12.70
N PHE A 125 -3.67 10.82 -11.45
CA PHE A 125 -4.67 9.78 -11.18
C PHE A 125 -6.13 10.21 -11.40
N GLN A 126 -6.41 11.51 -11.55
CA GLN A 126 -7.72 12.01 -11.99
C GLN A 126 -7.93 11.92 -13.51
N LEU A 127 -6.89 11.58 -14.27
CA LEU A 127 -6.98 11.41 -15.72
C LEU A 127 -7.30 9.95 -16.08
N GLU A 128 -7.78 9.75 -17.30
CA GLU A 128 -7.98 8.41 -17.84
C GLU A 128 -6.65 7.75 -18.17
N HIS A 129 -6.47 6.51 -17.69
CA HIS A 129 -5.32 5.67 -18.01
C HIS A 129 -5.78 4.31 -18.56
N PRO A 130 -4.97 3.64 -19.39
CA PRO A 130 -5.30 2.32 -19.94
C PRO A 130 -5.13 1.23 -18.86
N THR A 131 -5.97 1.26 -17.83
CA THR A 131 -5.88 0.36 -16.66
C THR A 131 -7.01 -0.65 -16.57
N GLY A 132 -8.00 -0.60 -17.48
CA GLY A 132 -9.03 -1.62 -17.58
C GLY A 132 -8.54 -2.90 -18.27
N LYS A 133 -9.35 -3.96 -18.19
CA LYS A 133 -9.16 -5.18 -19.00
C LYS A 133 -9.05 -4.77 -20.47
N GLU A 134 -8.07 -5.33 -21.19
CA GLU A 134 -7.79 -5.03 -22.60
C GLU A 134 -7.37 -3.57 -22.90
N GLY A 135 -6.81 -2.86 -21.90
CA GLY A 135 -6.28 -1.51 -22.10
C GLY A 135 -7.36 -0.42 -22.17
N GLN A 136 -8.57 -0.73 -21.72
CA GLN A 136 -9.65 0.26 -21.63
C GLN A 136 -9.23 1.44 -20.75
N LYS A 137 -9.46 2.65 -21.26
CA LYS A 137 -9.25 3.90 -20.53
C LYS A 137 -10.26 4.01 -19.40
N ARG A 138 -9.76 4.16 -18.17
CA ARG A 138 -10.58 4.36 -16.98
C ARG A 138 -9.89 5.34 -16.05
N VAL A 139 -10.68 6.15 -15.36
CA VAL A 139 -10.19 6.94 -14.23
C VAL A 139 -10.14 6.01 -13.02
N GLN A 140 -8.93 5.80 -12.50
CA GLN A 140 -8.71 5.02 -11.28
C GLN A 140 -7.81 5.79 -10.33
N THR A 141 -8.29 5.97 -9.11
CA THR A 141 -7.53 6.63 -8.04
C THR A 141 -6.34 5.77 -7.63
N LEU A 142 -5.32 6.40 -7.01
CA LEU A 142 -4.18 5.68 -6.48
C LEU A 142 -4.60 4.60 -5.47
N GLN A 143 -5.61 4.89 -4.64
CA GLN A 143 -6.16 3.93 -3.68
C GLN A 143 -6.80 2.71 -4.37
N GLN A 144 -7.59 2.93 -5.43
CA GLN A 144 -8.19 1.82 -6.19
C GLN A 144 -7.12 0.93 -6.81
N ARG A 145 -6.08 1.55 -7.41
CA ARG A 145 -4.96 0.80 -7.98
C ARG A 145 -4.16 0.04 -6.93
N ALA A 146 -3.97 0.60 -5.75
CA ALA A 146 -3.34 -0.11 -4.62
C ALA A 146 -4.16 -1.37 -4.23
N TYR A 147 -5.48 -1.26 -4.15
CA TYR A 147 -6.33 -2.41 -3.85
C TYR A 147 -6.34 -3.46 -4.97
N ASP A 148 -6.32 -3.03 -6.23
CA ASP A 148 -6.12 -3.94 -7.37
C ASP A 148 -4.77 -4.66 -7.28
N ILE A 149 -3.69 -3.94 -6.92
CA ILE A 149 -2.35 -4.53 -6.70
C ILE A 149 -2.40 -5.58 -5.59
N PHE A 150 -3.02 -5.30 -4.44
CA PHE A 150 -3.16 -6.29 -3.36
C PHE A 150 -3.94 -7.51 -3.83
N ARG A 151 -5.07 -7.30 -4.51
CA ARG A 151 -5.88 -8.38 -5.07
C ARG A 151 -5.04 -9.27 -5.99
N ASP A 152 -4.32 -8.67 -6.92
CA ASP A 152 -3.61 -9.40 -7.98
C ASP A 152 -2.31 -10.05 -7.47
N ARG A 153 -1.60 -9.41 -6.53
CA ARG A 153 -0.29 -9.88 -6.02
C ARG A 153 -0.39 -10.78 -4.79
N VAL A 154 -1.47 -10.70 -4.03
CA VAL A 154 -1.64 -11.43 -2.76
C VAL A 154 -2.85 -12.37 -2.81
N PHE A 155 -4.02 -11.85 -3.17
CA PHE A 155 -5.28 -12.56 -2.95
C PHE A 155 -5.62 -13.60 -4.03
N ILE A 156 -5.58 -13.23 -5.31
CA ILE A 156 -6.01 -14.10 -6.43
C ILE A 156 -5.26 -15.43 -6.44
N ASN A 157 -3.95 -15.40 -6.22
CA ASN A 157 -3.11 -16.60 -6.22
C ASN A 157 -3.40 -17.57 -5.06
N ARG A 158 -4.24 -17.16 -4.10
CA ARG A 158 -4.57 -17.91 -2.88
C ARG A 158 -6.07 -18.10 -2.69
N ILE A 159 -6.89 -17.71 -3.67
CA ILE A 159 -8.35 -17.66 -3.51
C ILE A 159 -8.95 -19.03 -3.18
N ASP A 160 -8.49 -20.09 -3.83
CA ASP A 160 -8.96 -21.46 -3.59
C ASP A 160 -8.58 -21.93 -2.18
N GLN A 161 -7.36 -21.62 -1.73
CA GLN A 161 -6.92 -21.92 -0.37
C GLN A 161 -7.77 -21.19 0.67
N ILE A 162 -8.06 -19.90 0.43
CA ILE A 162 -8.88 -19.08 1.32
C ILE A 162 -10.29 -19.66 1.40
N GLN A 163 -10.92 -19.94 0.25
CA GLN A 163 -12.27 -20.50 0.19
C GLN A 163 -12.38 -21.84 0.94
N ASN A 164 -11.43 -22.76 0.69
CA ASN A 164 -11.42 -24.06 1.36
C ASN A 164 -11.28 -23.94 2.88
N LEU A 165 -10.39 -23.06 3.34
CA LEU A 165 -10.19 -22.84 4.77
C LEU A 165 -11.41 -22.19 5.44
N VAL A 166 -12.01 -21.18 4.80
CA VAL A 166 -13.23 -20.54 5.29
C VAL A 166 -14.37 -21.56 5.41
N LEU A 167 -14.59 -22.42 4.40
CA LEU A 167 -15.59 -23.48 4.47
C LEU A 167 -15.30 -24.47 5.60
N HIS A 168 -14.05 -24.90 5.75
CA HIS A 168 -13.64 -25.79 6.83
C HIS A 168 -13.87 -25.18 8.22
N PHE A 169 -13.63 -23.87 8.39
CA PHE A 169 -13.93 -23.18 9.65
C PHE A 169 -15.44 -23.06 9.92
N ILE A 170 -16.28 -22.83 8.89
CA ILE A 170 -17.74 -22.84 9.04
C ILE A 170 -18.23 -24.22 9.48
N ASP A 171 -17.71 -25.30 8.89
CA ASP A 171 -18.13 -26.65 9.24
C ASP A 171 -17.71 -27.01 10.68
N ARG A 172 -16.55 -26.52 11.15
CA ARG A 172 -16.10 -26.66 12.54
C ARG A 172 -16.99 -25.88 13.53
N ASP A 173 -17.37 -24.66 13.19
CA ASP A 173 -18.30 -23.87 14.02
C ASP A 173 -19.67 -24.55 14.11
N ARG A 174 -20.16 -25.12 12.99
CA ARG A 174 -21.43 -25.88 12.94
C ARG A 174 -21.46 -27.13 13.80
N ILE A 175 -20.32 -27.78 14.03
CA ILE A 175 -20.21 -28.95 14.92
C ILE A 175 -19.92 -28.56 16.38
N GLY A 176 -19.94 -27.27 16.71
CA GLY A 176 -19.81 -26.75 18.08
C GLY A 176 -18.37 -26.55 18.54
N GLU A 177 -17.39 -26.56 17.62
CA GLU A 177 -16.02 -26.18 17.97
C GLU A 177 -15.88 -24.65 18.02
N GLN A 178 -15.11 -24.16 18.99
CA GLN A 178 -14.95 -22.72 19.21
C GLN A 178 -14.09 -22.10 18.09
N VAL A 179 -14.71 -21.34 17.19
CA VAL A 179 -14.05 -20.61 16.10
C VAL A 179 -14.04 -19.11 16.38
N ASP A 180 -12.94 -18.42 16.11
CA ASP A 180 -12.87 -16.97 16.21
C ASP A 180 -13.65 -16.31 15.06
N ASN A 181 -14.92 -15.99 15.33
CA ASN A 181 -15.83 -15.35 14.38
C ASN A 181 -15.32 -13.99 13.84
N THR A 182 -14.42 -13.32 14.56
CA THR A 182 -13.79 -12.06 14.11
C THR A 182 -12.83 -12.31 12.95
N MET A 183 -12.11 -13.43 13.00
CA MET A 183 -11.21 -13.87 11.92
C MET A 183 -11.99 -14.14 10.63
N MET A 184 -13.13 -14.84 10.74
CA MET A 184 -13.99 -15.16 9.60
C MET A 184 -14.57 -13.92 8.92
N LYS A 185 -15.06 -12.96 9.71
CA LYS A 185 -15.63 -11.73 9.16
C LYS A 185 -14.60 -10.91 8.38
N ASN A 186 -13.38 -10.77 8.91
CA ASN A 186 -12.31 -10.01 8.25
C ASN A 186 -11.73 -10.68 7.00
N ALA A 187 -11.86 -12.01 6.87
CA ALA A 187 -11.42 -12.73 5.68
C ALA A 187 -12.39 -12.59 4.50
N VAL A 188 -13.66 -12.24 4.77
CA VAL A 188 -14.72 -12.05 3.77
C VAL A 188 -14.86 -10.58 3.35
N GLU A 189 -14.46 -9.62 4.20
CA GLU A 189 -14.49 -8.16 3.96
C GLU A 189 -13.29 -7.59 3.17
#